data_AF-A0A7C9AG28-F1
#
_entry.id   AF-A0A7C9AG28-F1
#
_cell.length_a   1.000
_cell.length_b   1.000
_cell.length_c   1.000
_cell.angle_alpha   90.00
_cell.angle_beta   90.00
_cell.angle_gamma   90.00
#
_symmetry.space_group_name_H-M   'P 1'
#
loop_
_entity.id
_entity.type
_entity.pdbx_description
1 polymer ?
#
loop_
_entity_poly.entity_id
_entity_poly.type
_entity_poly.pdbx_seq_one_letter_code
_entity_poly.pdbx_strand_id
1 'polypeptide(L)'
;QMSNDYSPAEIMNDLELELGMTLSYIQAWRAREYVRLLVMGKPCDHYKLLPWMCAAIERGNADSRAFVEVDGCRFKRMFVALGASLKGFVMGCRKILFVDGTHLSGPYEGTMLA
;
A
#
# COMPACT_ATOMS: atom_id res chain seq x y z
N GLN A 1 19.78 -10.88 1.87
CA GLN A 1 18.45 -10.23 1.89
C GLN A 1 18.62 -8.92 2.63
N MET A 2 18.57 -7.77 1.95
CA MET A 2 18.58 -6.49 2.66
C MET A 2 17.25 -6.37 3.40
N SER A 3 17.27 -6.52 4.72
CA SER A 3 16.09 -6.31 5.55
C SER A 3 15.66 -4.85 5.44
N ASN A 4 14.38 -4.57 5.63
CA ASN A 4 13.81 -3.21 5.66
C ASN A 4 14.42 -2.30 6.75
N ASP A 5 15.32 -2.84 7.58
CA ASP A 5 15.87 -2.20 8.77
C ASP A 5 17.32 -1.73 8.57
N TYR A 6 17.93 -1.93 7.40
CA TYR A 6 19.30 -1.48 7.16
C TYR A 6 19.37 0.05 7.19
N SER A 7 19.95 0.55 8.27
CA SER A 7 19.94 1.95 8.65
C SER A 7 20.96 2.76 7.84
N PRO A 8 20.79 4.09 7.70
CA PRO A 8 21.79 4.90 7.02
C PRO A 8 23.16 4.86 7.72
N ALA A 9 23.19 4.62 9.04
CA ALA A 9 24.42 4.48 9.80
C ALA A 9 25.17 3.17 9.45
N GLU A 10 24.45 2.06 9.30
CA GLU A 10 25.04 0.79 8.85
C GLU A 10 25.56 0.91 7.40
N ILE A 11 24.80 1.58 6.52
CA ILE A 11 25.25 1.88 5.14
C ILE A 11 26.57 2.66 5.15
N MET A 12 26.70 3.67 6.03
CA MET A 12 27.93 4.46 6.14
C MET A 12 29.10 3.60 6.61
N ASN A 13 28.92 2.84 7.69
CA ASN A 13 29.97 2.02 8.28
C ASN A 13 30.48 0.97 7.30
N ASP A 14 29.58 0.28 6.60
CA ASP A 14 29.96 -0.81 5.71
C ASP A 14 30.65 -0.28 4.43
N LEU A 15 30.21 0.87 3.90
CA LEU A 15 30.89 1.50 2.76
C LEU A 15 32.27 2.06 3.12
N GLU A 16 32.46 2.51 4.37
CA GLU A 16 33.78 2.92 4.86
C GLU A 16 34.70 1.70 5.07
N LEU A 17 34.19 0.61 5.68
CA LEU A 17 34.95 -0.60 5.95
C LEU A 17 35.32 -1.38 4.69
N GLU A 18 34.39 -1.53 3.74
CA GLU A 18 34.59 -2.37 2.55
C GLU A 18 35.24 -1.61 1.39
N LEU A 19 34.92 -0.33 1.24
CA LEU A 19 35.30 0.45 0.06
C LEU A 19 36.15 1.70 0.39
N GLY A 20 36.39 2.00 1.67
CA GLY A 20 37.13 3.20 2.10
C GLY A 20 36.41 4.51 1.77
N MET A 21 35.11 4.46 1.48
CA MET A 21 34.32 5.64 1.11
C MET A 21 33.62 6.23 2.32
N THR A 22 33.85 7.51 2.59
CA THR A 22 33.10 8.27 3.60
C THR A 22 31.87 8.92 2.97
N LEU A 23 30.70 8.63 3.54
CA LEU A 23 29.44 9.26 3.17
C LEU A 23 28.88 10.08 4.32
N SER A 24 28.14 11.14 4.00
CA SER A 24 27.27 11.79 4.97
C SER A 24 25.99 10.96 5.22
N TYR A 25 25.40 11.13 6.39
CA TYR A 25 24.12 10.49 6.74
C TYR A 25 23.01 10.75 5.71
N ILE A 26 22.93 11.99 5.19
CA ILE A 26 21.93 12.37 4.18
C ILE A 26 22.17 11.62 2.86
N GLN A 27 23.43 11.40 2.46
CA GLN A 27 23.74 10.62 1.25
C GLN A 27 23.33 9.15 1.44
N ALA A 28 23.67 8.55 2.57
CA ALA A 28 23.29 7.17 2.89
C ALA A 28 21.76 7.00 2.95
N TRP A 29 21.05 7.95 3.57
CA TRP A 29 19.59 7.96 3.61
C TRP A 29 18.98 8.07 2.20
N ARG A 30 19.47 9.00 1.36
CA ARG A 30 18.98 9.14 -0.03
C ARG A 30 19.24 7.90 -0.87
N ALA A 31 20.42 7.29 -0.76
CA ALA A 31 20.75 6.06 -1.45
C ALA A 31 19.79 4.93 -1.05
N ARG A 32 19.49 4.81 0.26
CA ARG A 32 18.52 3.86 0.77
C ARG A 32 17.12 4.09 0.21
N GLU A 33 16.62 5.33 0.27
CA GLU A 33 15.30 5.66 -0.27
C GLU A 33 15.22 5.42 -1.79
N TYR A 34 16.31 5.65 -2.52
CA TYR A 34 16.38 5.36 -3.95
C TYR A 34 16.31 3.86 -4.24
N VAL A 35 17.07 3.03 -3.52
CA VAL A 35 17.00 1.57 -3.62
C VAL A 35 15.61 1.08 -3.24
N ARG A 36 15.00 1.64 -2.19
CA ARG A 36 13.63 1.32 -1.79
C ARG A 36 12.63 1.60 -2.90
N LEU A 37 12.75 2.74 -3.58
CA LEU A 37 11.91 3.08 -4.74
C LEU A 37 12.13 2.12 -5.93
N LEU A 38 13.35 1.64 -6.15
CA LEU A 38 13.66 0.68 -7.21
C LEU A 38 13.07 -0.70 -6.92
N VAL A 39 13.19 -1.17 -5.67
CA VAL A 39 12.74 -2.51 -5.26
C VAL A 39 11.23 -2.57 -5.10
N MET A 40 10.66 -1.61 -4.37
CA MET A 40 9.22 -1.59 -4.09
C MET A 40 8.43 -1.00 -5.27
N GLY A 41 9.05 -0.20 -6.12
CA GLY A 41 8.35 0.55 -7.16
C GLY A 41 7.68 1.81 -6.63
N LYS A 42 7.18 2.67 -7.53
CA LYS A 42 6.54 3.91 -7.13
C LYS A 42 5.14 3.62 -6.60
N PRO A 43 4.63 4.39 -5.63
CA PRO A 43 3.24 4.30 -5.18
C PRO A 43 2.26 4.37 -6.36
N CYS A 44 2.53 5.25 -7.32
CA CYS A 44 1.82 5.40 -8.57
C CYS A 44 1.63 4.08 -9.34
N ASP A 45 2.61 3.19 -9.31
CA ASP A 45 2.57 1.95 -10.08
C ASP A 45 1.65 0.91 -9.42
N HIS A 46 1.58 0.91 -8.08
CA HIS A 46 0.65 0.06 -7.34
C HIS A 46 -0.80 0.50 -7.53
N TYR A 47 -1.08 1.81 -7.51
CA TYR A 47 -2.45 2.29 -7.66
C TYR A 47 -3.03 2.04 -9.06
N LYS A 48 -2.20 1.93 -10.09
CA LYS A 48 -2.63 1.51 -11.43
C LYS A 48 -3.15 0.07 -11.49
N LEU A 49 -2.79 -0.78 -10.52
CA LEU A 49 -3.28 -2.16 -10.44
C LEU A 49 -4.68 -2.25 -9.82
N LEU A 50 -5.08 -1.26 -9.01
CA LEU A 50 -6.36 -1.29 -8.29
C LEU A 50 -7.59 -1.49 -9.19
N PRO A 51 -7.70 -0.86 -10.39
CA PRO A 51 -8.84 -1.12 -11.28
C PRO A 51 -8.92 -2.58 -11.73
N TRP A 52 -7.76 -3.19 -12.03
CA TRP A 52 -7.71 -4.61 -12.37
C TRP A 52 -8.08 -5.48 -11.17
N MET A 53 -7.66 -5.12 -9.96
CA MET A 53 -8.06 -5.82 -8.74
C MET A 53 -9.57 -5.75 -8.51
N CYS A 54 -10.21 -4.59 -8.66
CA CYS A 54 -11.66 -4.45 -8.58
C CYS A 54 -12.36 -5.39 -9.58
N ALA A 55 -11.92 -5.40 -10.83
CA ALA A 55 -12.45 -6.29 -11.86
C ALA A 55 -12.19 -7.78 -11.55
N ALA A 56 -11.07 -8.11 -10.90
CA ALA A 56 -10.79 -9.48 -10.47
C ALA A 56 -11.72 -9.91 -9.32
N ILE A 57 -11.99 -9.02 -8.35
CA ILE A 57 -12.91 -9.28 -7.24
C ILE A 57 -14.32 -9.57 -7.77
N GLU A 58 -14.84 -8.72 -8.66
CA GLU A 58 -16.18 -8.88 -9.24
C GLU A 58 -16.29 -10.15 -10.09
N ARG A 59 -15.22 -10.52 -10.83
CA ARG A 59 -15.20 -11.78 -11.59
C ARG A 59 -15.12 -13.02 -10.71
N GLY A 60 -14.33 -12.96 -9.64
CA GLY A 60 -14.08 -14.10 -8.74
C GLY A 60 -15.21 -14.35 -7.74
N ASN A 61 -15.99 -13.33 -7.41
CA ASN A 61 -17.02 -13.41 -6.38
C ASN A 61 -18.36 -12.87 -6.91
N ALA A 62 -19.27 -13.79 -7.22
CA ALA A 62 -20.61 -13.45 -7.69
C ALA A 62 -21.29 -12.41 -6.80
N ASP A 63 -21.97 -11.44 -7.43
CA ASP A 63 -22.70 -10.35 -6.80
C ASP A 63 -21.85 -9.36 -5.97
N SER A 64 -20.52 -9.47 -6.03
CA SER A 64 -19.64 -8.48 -5.40
C SER A 64 -19.61 -7.18 -6.22
N ARG A 65 -19.38 -6.08 -5.52
CA ARG A 65 -19.20 -4.75 -6.09
C ARG A 65 -17.88 -4.19 -5.63
N ALA A 66 -17.05 -3.75 -6.57
CA ALA A 66 -15.78 -3.10 -6.25
C ALA A 66 -15.52 -1.95 -7.20
N PHE A 67 -15.09 -0.81 -6.67
CA PHE A 67 -14.64 0.31 -7.50
C PHE A 67 -13.48 1.04 -6.86
N VAL A 68 -12.73 1.74 -7.70
CA VAL A 68 -11.64 2.60 -7.30
C VAL A 68 -11.72 3.92 -8.04
N GLU A 69 -11.40 5.00 -7.33
CA GLU A 69 -11.24 6.33 -7.89
C GLU A 69 -9.77 6.76 -7.74
N VAL A 70 -9.16 7.11 -8.87
CA VAL A 70 -7.76 7.55 -8.96
C VAL A 70 -7.71 8.85 -9.74
N ASP A 71 -6.88 9.79 -9.29
CA ASP A 71 -6.62 11.07 -9.95
C ASP A 71 -5.18 11.08 -10.48
N GLY A 72 -5.03 10.77 -11.77
CA GLY A 72 -3.72 10.47 -12.37
C GLY A 72 -3.06 9.27 -11.70
N CYS A 73 -2.08 9.53 -10.83
CA CYS A 73 -1.38 8.51 -10.04
C CYS A 73 -1.68 8.56 -8.54
N ARG A 74 -2.63 9.42 -8.12
CA ARG A 74 -3.00 9.61 -6.71
C ARG A 74 -4.26 8.81 -6.39
N PHE A 75 -4.18 7.93 -5.41
CA PHE A 75 -5.34 7.27 -4.83
C PHE A 75 -6.28 8.27 -4.18
N LYS A 76 -7.59 8.20 -4.48
CA LYS A 76 -8.62 8.98 -3.79
C LYS A 76 -9.43 8.12 -2.83
N ARG A 77 -10.02 7.04 -3.33
CA ARG A 77 -10.84 6.11 -2.54
C ARG A 77 -11.06 4.79 -3.29
N MET A 78 -11.36 3.76 -2.53
CA MET A 78 -11.79 2.45 -3.03
C MET A 78 -12.94 1.96 -2.17
N PHE A 79 -13.83 1.20 -2.78
CA PHE A 79 -14.90 0.51 -2.09
C PHE A 79 -14.94 -0.94 -2.58
N VAL A 80 -15.15 -1.87 -1.64
CA VAL A 80 -15.32 -3.28 -1.92
C VAL A 80 -16.45 -3.81 -1.03
N ALA A 81 -17.46 -4.42 -1.64
CA ALA A 81 -18.52 -5.14 -0.97
C ALA A 81 -18.65 -6.53 -1.59
N LEU A 82 -18.41 -7.56 -0.79
CA LEU A 82 -18.53 -8.94 -1.24
C LEU A 82 -19.99 -9.35 -1.32
N GLY A 83 -20.37 -10.07 -2.38
CA GLY A 83 -21.74 -10.48 -2.63
C GLY A 83 -22.35 -11.30 -1.48
N ALA A 84 -21.53 -12.16 -0.86
CA ALA A 84 -21.94 -12.92 0.33
C ALA A 84 -22.30 -11.99 1.51
N SER A 85 -21.48 -10.98 1.78
CA SER A 85 -21.72 -9.99 2.84
C SER A 85 -22.97 -9.17 2.56
N LEU A 86 -23.18 -8.74 1.30
CA LEU A 86 -24.37 -8.01 0.88
C LEU A 86 -25.65 -8.85 1.10
N LYS A 87 -25.63 -10.13 0.67
CA LYS A 87 -26.76 -11.05 0.86
C LYS A 87 -27.05 -11.30 2.33
N GLY A 88 -26.01 -11.59 3.13
CA GLY A 88 -26.15 -11.79 4.57
C GLY A 88 -26.77 -10.57 5.25
N PHE A 89 -26.31 -9.37 4.87
CA PHE A 89 -26.82 -8.12 5.42
C PHE A 89 -28.31 -7.93 5.14
N VAL A 90 -28.75 -8.16 3.90
CA VAL A 90 -30.15 -8.00 3.50
C VAL A 90 -31.06 -9.08 4.07
N MET A 91 -30.61 -10.33 4.09
CA MET A 91 -31.46 -11.48 4.41
C MET A 91 -31.56 -11.81 5.89
N GLY A 92 -30.53 -11.50 6.69
CA GLY A 92 -30.46 -12.04 8.07
C GLY A 92 -29.75 -11.17 9.10
N CYS A 93 -28.96 -10.16 8.70
CA CYS A 93 -28.34 -9.28 9.68
C CYS A 93 -29.35 -8.28 10.26
N ARG A 94 -29.13 -7.90 11.52
CA ARG A 94 -29.72 -6.68 12.09
C ARG A 94 -29.20 -5.49 11.30
N LYS A 95 -30.07 -4.53 10.96
CA LYS A 95 -29.76 -3.31 10.20
C LYS A 95 -28.96 -2.30 11.04
N ILE A 96 -27.86 -2.76 11.63
CA ILE A 96 -26.93 -1.97 12.43
C ILE A 96 -25.57 -2.12 11.77
N LEU A 97 -24.95 -0.98 11.47
CA LEU A 97 -23.62 -0.90 10.88
C LEU A 97 -22.66 -0.48 11.98
N PHE A 98 -21.65 -1.31 12.21
CA PHE A 98 -20.47 -0.95 12.96
C PHE A 98 -19.35 -0.77 11.96
N VAL A 99 -18.61 0.32 12.09
CA VAL A 99 -17.52 0.67 11.19
C VAL A 99 -16.30 0.93 12.06
N ASP A 100 -15.27 0.13 11.86
CA ASP A 100 -13.95 0.36 12.46
C ASP A 100 -13.03 1.09 11.49
N GLY A 101 -12.12 1.90 12.03
CA GLY A 101 -11.21 2.74 11.27
C GLY A 101 -9.76 2.38 11.53
N THR A 102 -9.05 1.94 10.48
CA THR A 102 -7.59 1.71 10.55
C THR A 102 -6.86 2.73 9.68
N HIS A 103 -5.86 3.40 10.25
CA HIS A 103 -5.01 4.32 9.50
C HIS A 103 -4.12 3.55 8.52
N LEU A 104 -4.15 3.97 7.26
CA LEU A 104 -3.32 3.44 6.19
C LEU A 104 -1.96 4.14 6.20
N SER A 105 -0.89 3.36 6.24
CA SER A 105 0.47 3.85 6.04
C SER A 105 0.73 4.06 4.54
N GLY A 106 1.32 5.19 4.18
CA GLY A 106 1.75 5.43 2.81
C GLY A 106 1.82 6.92 2.47
N PRO A 107 2.25 7.25 1.25
CA PRO A 107 2.43 8.63 0.82
C PRO A 107 1.12 9.40 0.60
N TYR A 108 -0.01 8.69 0.55
CA TYR A 108 -1.35 9.26 0.40
C TYR A 108 -2.22 8.85 1.57
N GLU A 109 -1.71 9.06 2.80
CA GLU A 109 -2.38 8.83 4.10
C GLU A 109 -3.91 8.77 4.01
N GLY A 110 -4.50 7.78 4.67
CA GLY A 110 -5.95 7.61 4.65
C GLY A 110 -6.44 6.72 5.77
N THR A 111 -7.74 6.49 5.81
CA THR A 111 -8.38 5.59 6.77
C THR A 111 -9.16 4.52 6.01
N MET A 112 -8.82 3.26 6.25
CA MET A 112 -9.65 2.15 5.82
C MET A 112 -10.80 2.00 6.81
N LEU A 113 -12.02 1.96 6.29
CA LEU A 113 -13.23 1.72 7.04
C LEU A 113 -13.72 0.30 6.72
N ALA A 114 -13.96 -0.53 7.74
CA ALA A 114 -14.40 -1.92 7.59
C ALA A 114 -15.43 -2.33 8.64
#